data_AF-A0A232EW97-F1
#
_entry.id   AF-A0A232EW97-F1
#
_cell.length_a   1.000
_cell.length_b   1.000
_cell.length_c   1.000
_cell.angle_alpha   90.00
_cell.angle_beta   90.00
_cell.angle_gamma   90.00
#
_symmetry.space_group_name_H-M   'P 1'
#
loop_
_entity.id
_entity.type
_entity.pdbx_description
1 polymer ?
#
loop_
_entity_poly.entity_id
_entity_poly.type
_entity_poly.pdbx_seq_one_letter_code
_entity_poly.pdbx_strand_id
1 'polypeptide(L)'
;MKLYAVVSLLVLLAIHNAESGSWQGDIQKTRLVKLYGFIVKESQMIQSNAVITNTPNAWNCAYAAYPQLTNLLPAYSQEIDKCLKSTTNENDGNRCCDPVDYNTIIKAVAITNNAMKC
;
A
#
# COMPACT_ATOMS: atom_id res chain seq x y z
N MET A 1 9.07 -1.67 -15.44
CA MET A 1 8.43 -0.37 -15.76
C MET A 1 6.90 -0.40 -15.79
N LYS A 2 6.22 -1.49 -16.19
CA LYS A 2 4.73 -1.53 -16.26
C LYS A 2 3.99 -1.50 -14.91
N LEU A 3 4.62 -1.97 -13.82
CA LEU A 3 4.02 -2.03 -12.48
C LEU A 3 3.74 -0.64 -11.88
N TYR A 4 4.71 0.27 -11.99
CA TYR A 4 4.58 1.64 -11.46
C TYR A 4 3.40 2.40 -12.07
N ALA A 5 3.12 2.19 -13.37
CA ALA A 5 2.02 2.85 -14.06
C ALA A 5 0.64 2.40 -13.54
N VAL A 6 0.45 1.09 -13.31
CA VAL A 6 -0.81 0.54 -12.81
C VAL A 6 -1.06 0.96 -11.36
N VAL A 7 -0.03 0.89 -10.52
CA VAL A 7 -0.14 1.29 -9.10
C VAL A 7 -0.42 2.79 -8.98
N SER A 8 0.28 3.62 -9.76
CA SER A 8 0.05 5.06 -9.79
C SER A 8 -1.35 5.40 -10.26
N LEU A 9 -1.90 4.69 -11.25
CA LEU A 9 -3.26 4.91 -11.75
C LEU A 9 -4.32 4.57 -10.69
N LEU A 10 -4.15 3.47 -9.96
CA LEU A 10 -5.06 3.07 -8.88
C LEU A 10 -5.07 4.08 -7.73
N VAL A 11 -3.89 4.60 -7.37
CA VAL A 11 -3.77 5.63 -6.34
C VAL A 11 -4.38 6.95 -6.82
N LEU A 12 -4.14 7.35 -8.07
CA LEU A 12 -4.75 8.55 -8.65
C LEU A 12 -6.27 8.45 -8.68
N LEU A 13 -6.83 7.30 -9.09
CA LEU A 13 -8.28 7.04 -9.08
C LEU A 13 -8.87 7.08 -7.67
N ALA A 14 -8.21 6.47 -6.69
CA ALA A 14 -8.67 6.50 -5.30
C ALA A 14 -8.61 7.91 -4.69
N ILE A 15 -7.58 8.69 -5.03
CA ILE A 15 -7.45 10.10 -4.62
C ILE A 15 -8.51 10.99 -5.31
N HIS A 16 -8.86 10.73 -6.57
CA HIS A 16 -9.85 11.52 -7.31
C HIS A 16 -11.28 11.27 -6.84
N ASN A 17 -11.57 10.09 -6.29
CA ASN A 17 -12.90 9.71 -5.82
C ASN A 17 -13.15 10.04 -4.34
N ALA A 18 -12.14 10.47 -3.59
CA ALA A 18 -12.34 10.98 -2.24
C ALA A 18 -13.11 12.31 -2.31
N GLU A 19 -14.27 12.40 -1.66
CA GLU A 19 -15.08 13.62 -1.63
C GLU A 19 -14.26 14.81 -1.11
N SER A 20 -13.95 15.74 -2.00
CA SER A 20 -13.16 16.93 -1.69
C SER A 20 -13.89 17.79 -0.65
N GLY A 21 -13.27 18.00 0.51
CA GLY A 21 -13.77 18.90 1.56
C GLY A 21 -14.47 18.22 2.74
N SER A 22 -14.55 16.89 2.78
CA SER A 22 -14.92 16.14 4.00
C SER A 22 -13.68 15.62 4.73
N TRP A 23 -13.73 15.58 6.07
CA TRP A 23 -12.63 15.03 6.86
C TRP A 23 -12.40 13.54 6.55
N GLN A 24 -13.44 12.81 6.14
CA GLN A 24 -13.31 11.42 5.69
C GLN A 24 -12.44 11.33 4.42
N GLY A 25 -12.72 12.17 3.43
CA GLY A 25 -11.94 12.23 2.19
C GLY A 25 -10.48 12.59 2.45
N ASP A 26 -10.23 13.53 3.37
CA ASP A 26 -8.88 13.93 3.77
C ASP A 26 -8.10 12.81 4.48
N ILE A 27 -8.75 12.07 5.40
CA ILE A 27 -8.15 10.90 6.04
C ILE A 27 -7.82 9.84 4.98
N GLN A 28 -8.78 9.47 4.13
CA GLN A 28 -8.61 8.45 3.11
C GLN A 28 -7.44 8.77 2.19
N LYS A 29 -7.41 9.99 1.64
CA LYS A 29 -6.35 10.46 0.76
C LYS A 29 -4.98 10.43 1.44
N THR A 30 -4.88 10.99 2.64
CA THR A 30 -3.62 11.06 3.39
C THR A 30 -3.06 9.66 3.65
N ARG A 31 -3.92 8.74 4.05
CA ARG A 31 -3.57 7.35 4.39
C ARG A 31 -3.17 6.54 3.15
N LEU A 32 -3.91 6.66 2.04
CA LEU A 32 -3.55 6.02 0.76
C LEU A 32 -2.21 6.50 0.22
N VAL A 33 -1.95 7.81 0.28
CA VAL A 33 -0.65 8.38 -0.15
C VAL A 33 0.50 7.83 0.70
N LYS A 34 0.31 7.75 2.02
CA LYS A 34 1.31 7.17 2.93
C LYS A 34 1.58 5.70 2.61
N LEU A 35 0.54 4.88 2.45
CA LEU A 35 0.70 3.46 2.13
C LEU A 35 1.35 3.25 0.75
N TYR A 36 0.97 4.05 -0.25
CA TYR A 36 1.61 3.99 -1.56
C TYR A 36 3.11 4.29 -1.47
N GLY A 37 3.49 5.36 -0.77
CA GLY A 37 4.90 5.70 -0.54
C GLY A 37 5.66 4.57 0.16
N PHE A 38 5.02 3.92 1.13
CA PHE A 38 5.57 2.74 1.80
C PHE A 38 5.79 1.57 0.82
N ILE A 39 4.78 1.19 0.04
CA ILE A 39 4.86 0.10 -0.96
C ILE A 39 5.96 0.37 -2.01
N VAL A 40 6.11 1.61 -2.45
CA VAL A 40 7.18 2.00 -3.38
C VAL A 40 8.55 1.78 -2.74
N LYS A 41 8.74 2.19 -1.48
CA LYS A 41 9.99 1.97 -0.74
C LYS A 41 10.31 0.48 -0.60
N GLU A 42 9.33 -0.33 -0.19
CA GLU A 42 9.47 -1.79 -0.07
C GLU A 42 9.83 -2.43 -1.42
N SER A 43 9.19 -2.00 -2.50
CA SER A 43 9.48 -2.48 -3.86
C SER A 43 10.91 -2.15 -4.29
N GLN A 44 11.40 -0.95 -3.94
CA GLN A 44 12.80 -0.57 -4.20
C GLN A 44 13.79 -1.43 -3.41
N MET A 45 13.50 -1.74 -2.14
CA MET A 45 14.34 -2.62 -1.33
C MET A 45 14.46 -4.02 -1.95
N ILE A 46 13.33 -4.59 -2.38
CA ILE A 46 13.29 -5.89 -3.06
C ILE A 46 14.10 -5.84 -4.36
N GLN A 47 13.93 -4.78 -5.16
CA GLN A 47 14.67 -4.58 -6.40
C GLN A 47 16.18 -4.50 -6.14
N SER A 48 16.59 -3.70 -5.17
CA SER A 48 17.99 -3.55 -4.78
C SER A 48 18.58 -4.88 -4.31
N ASN A 49 17.86 -5.65 -3.50
CA ASN A 49 18.30 -6.98 -3.08
C ASN A 49 18.50 -7.91 -4.29
N ALA A 50 17.54 -7.97 -5.21
CA ALA A 50 17.65 -8.81 -6.41
C ALA A 50 18.83 -8.41 -7.30
N VAL A 51 19.11 -7.10 -7.44
CA VAL A 51 20.28 -6.60 -8.17
C VAL A 51 21.59 -7.01 -7.49
N ILE A 52 21.67 -6.88 -6.16
CA ILE A 52 22.88 -7.21 -5.39
C ILE A 52 23.15 -8.73 -5.42
N THR A 53 22.12 -9.53 -5.16
CA THR A 53 22.21 -11.00 -5.17
C THR A 53 22.48 -11.53 -6.58
N ASN A 54 21.92 -10.88 -7.61
CA ASN A 54 22.14 -11.15 -9.03
C ASN A 54 21.96 -12.63 -9.44
N THR A 55 20.98 -13.31 -8.85
CA THR A 55 20.60 -14.67 -9.25
C THR A 55 19.23 -14.69 -9.91
N PRO A 56 18.95 -15.67 -10.80
CA PRO A 56 17.61 -15.84 -11.35
C PRO A 56 16.54 -16.03 -10.27
N ASN A 57 16.88 -16.69 -9.16
CA ASN A 57 15.96 -16.92 -8.05
C ASN A 57 15.57 -15.62 -7.34
N ALA A 58 16.54 -14.74 -7.06
CA ALA A 58 16.28 -13.45 -6.44
C ALA A 58 15.35 -12.58 -7.30
N TRP A 59 15.56 -12.56 -8.63
CA TRP A 59 14.68 -11.87 -9.57
C TRP A 59 13.27 -12.48 -9.61
N ASN A 60 13.15 -13.80 -9.61
CA ASN A 60 11.85 -14.47 -9.56
C ASN A 60 11.06 -14.10 -8.30
N CYS A 61 11.71 -14.08 -7.13
CA CYS A 61 11.08 -13.66 -5.89
C CYS A 61 10.68 -12.19 -5.92
N ALA A 62 11.53 -11.31 -6.48
CA ALA A 62 11.17 -9.90 -6.67
C ALA A 62 9.91 -9.73 -7.53
N TYR A 63 9.85 -10.42 -8.67
CA TYR A 63 8.68 -10.38 -9.55
C TYR A 63 7.43 -10.97 -8.92
N ALA A 64 7.56 -12.02 -8.10
CA ALA A 64 6.44 -12.60 -7.36
C ALA A 64 5.90 -11.67 -6.25
N ALA A 65 6.77 -10.84 -5.67
CA ALA A 65 6.41 -9.95 -4.56
C ALA A 65 5.67 -8.69 -5.01
N TYR A 66 6.02 -8.10 -6.17
CA TYR A 66 5.42 -6.83 -6.60
C TYR A 66 3.89 -6.86 -6.77
N PRO A 67 3.27 -7.89 -7.37
CA PRO A 67 1.81 -7.99 -7.41
C PRO A 67 1.19 -8.10 -6.02
N GLN A 68 1.85 -8.81 -5.09
CA GLN A 68 1.35 -8.95 -3.73
C GLN A 68 1.33 -7.60 -3.00
N LEU A 69 2.41 -6.82 -3.12
CA LEU A 69 2.48 -5.46 -2.56
C LEU A 69 1.43 -4.54 -3.20
N THR A 70 1.30 -4.57 -4.52
CA THR A 70 0.34 -3.73 -5.26
C THR A 70 -1.10 -4.02 -4.85
N ASN A 71 -1.44 -5.30 -4.65
CA ASN A 71 -2.79 -5.73 -4.27
C ASN A 71 -3.18 -5.32 -2.85
N LEU A 72 -2.24 -4.83 -2.02
CA LEU A 72 -2.58 -4.28 -0.71
C LEU A 72 -3.33 -2.95 -0.81
N LEU A 73 -3.09 -2.12 -1.82
CA LEU A 73 -3.73 -0.81 -1.97
C LEU A 73 -5.26 -0.87 -2.13
N PRO A 74 -5.83 -1.65 -3.06
CA PRO A 74 -7.28 -1.72 -3.20
C PRO A 74 -7.95 -2.33 -1.96
N ALA A 75 -7.36 -3.38 -1.37
CA ALA A 75 -7.88 -3.99 -0.15
C ALA A 75 -7.84 -3.00 1.02
N TYR A 76 -6.75 -2.25 1.16
CA TYR A 76 -6.61 -1.21 2.17
C TYR A 76 -7.64 -0.09 1.98
N SER A 77 -7.81 0.41 0.75
CA SER A 77 -8.80 1.45 0.45
C SER A 77 -10.20 1.03 0.87
N GLN A 78 -10.59 -0.22 0.62
CA GLN A 78 -11.89 -0.75 1.01
C GLN A 78 -12.08 -0.82 2.52
N GLU A 79 -11.06 -1.23 3.27
CA GLU A 79 -11.12 -1.28 4.74
C GLU A 79 -11.15 0.11 5.37
N ILE A 80 -10.41 1.07 4.81
CA ILE A 80 -10.48 2.50 5.21
C ILE A 80 -11.87 3.05 4.93
N ASP A 81 -12.45 2.81 3.74
CA ASP A 81 -13.81 3.24 3.42
C ASP A 81 -14.85 2.68 4.40
N LYS A 82 -14.75 1.38 4.69
CA LYS A 82 -15.64 0.70 5.63
C LYS A 82 -15.54 1.31 7.02
N CYS A 83 -14.31 1.57 7.47
CA CYS A 83 -14.05 2.20 8.74
C CYS A 83 -14.68 3.60 8.82
N LEU A 84 -14.36 4.48 7.87
CA LEU A 84 -14.81 5.87 7.87
C LEU A 84 -16.33 6.01 7.79
N LYS A 85 -17.01 5.14 7.02
CA LYS A 85 -18.48 5.10 6.92
C LYS A 85 -19.18 4.84 8.26
N SER A 86 -18.52 4.20 9.21
CA SER A 86 -19.08 3.87 10.53
C SER A 86 -18.80 4.91 11.62
N THR A 87 -18.04 5.97 11.29
CA THR A 87 -17.56 6.96 12.24
C THR A 87 -18.22 8.32 12.06
N THR A 88 -18.44 9.05 13.15
CA THR A 88 -19.21 10.31 13.16
C THR A 88 -18.32 11.56 13.19
N ASN A 89 -17.03 11.40 13.54
CA ASN A 89 -16.07 12.49 13.63
C ASN A 89 -14.66 12.01 13.25
N GLU A 90 -13.78 12.98 12.98
CA GLU A 90 -12.41 12.77 12.52
C GLU A 90 -11.54 11.94 13.47
N ASN A 91 -11.69 12.14 14.78
CA ASN A 91 -10.89 11.41 15.76
C ASN A 91 -11.26 9.93 15.79
N ASP A 92 -12.54 9.61 15.75
CA ASP A 92 -13.02 8.23 15.71
C ASP A 92 -12.66 7.57 14.37
N GLY A 93 -12.74 8.32 13.26
CA GLY A 93 -12.28 7.88 11.95
C GLY A 93 -10.80 7.48 11.96
N ASN A 94 -9.94 8.33 12.54
CA ASN A 94 -8.52 8.03 12.66
C ASN A 94 -8.27 6.80 13.52
N ARG A 95 -8.86 6.72 14.72
CA ARG A 95 -8.70 5.57 15.63
C ARG A 95 -9.15 4.26 15.00
N CYS A 96 -10.23 4.30 14.24
CA CYS A 96 -10.74 3.13 13.53
C CYS A 96 -9.79 2.69 12.38
N CYS A 97 -9.09 3.62 11.72
CA CYS A 97 -8.17 3.31 10.63
C CYS A 97 -6.79 2.81 11.11
N ASP A 98 -6.36 3.13 12.33
CA ASP A 98 -5.02 2.77 12.83
C ASP A 98 -4.72 1.25 12.82
N PRO A 99 -5.65 0.36 13.20
CA PRO A 99 -5.44 -1.08 13.04
C PRO A 99 -5.32 -1.53 11.58
N VAL A 100 -6.02 -0.85 10.66
CA VAL A 100 -5.96 -1.14 9.22
C VAL A 100 -4.57 -0.81 8.68
N ASP A 101 -4.02 0.34 9.07
CA ASP A 101 -2.64 0.75 8.74
C ASP A 101 -1.64 -0.28 9.24
N TYR A 102 -1.70 -0.58 10.55
CA TYR A 102 -0.76 -1.50 11.19
C TYR A 102 -0.75 -2.88 10.53
N ASN A 103 -1.94 -3.46 10.31
CA ASN A 103 -2.06 -4.78 9.69
C ASN A 103 -1.56 -4.79 8.24
N THR A 104 -1.79 -3.72 7.50
CA THR A 104 -1.35 -3.62 6.10
C THR A 104 0.16 -3.44 6.01
N ILE A 105 0.76 -2.64 6.90
CA ILE A 105 2.21 -2.49 7.01
C ILE A 105 2.87 -3.83 7.34
N ILE A 106 2.33 -4.59 8.31
CA ILE A 106 2.87 -5.93 8.64
C ILE A 106 2.84 -6.85 7.42
N LYS A 107 1.73 -6.88 6.68
CA LYS A 107 1.63 -7.70 5.47
C LYS A 107 2.67 -7.30 4.43
N ALA A 108 2.82 -6.01 4.17
CA ALA A 108 3.82 -5.49 3.24
C ALA A 108 5.25 -5.87 3.67
N VAL A 109 5.60 -5.67 4.94
CA VAL A 109 6.92 -6.07 5.49
C VAL A 109 7.15 -7.57 5.37
N ALA A 110 6.14 -8.40 5.62
CA ALA A 110 6.25 -9.85 5.48
C ALA A 110 6.53 -10.26 4.02
N ILE A 111 5.84 -9.63 3.06
CA ILE A 111 6.08 -9.85 1.62
C ILE A 111 7.53 -9.48 1.27
N THR A 112 7.99 -8.31 1.69
CA THR A 112 9.37 -7.84 1.44
C THR A 112 10.39 -8.79 2.04
N ASN A 113 10.25 -9.14 3.32
CA ASN A 113 11.19 -10.03 4.00
C ASN A 113 11.26 -11.40 3.35
N ASN A 114 10.14 -11.93 2.86
CA ASN A 114 10.12 -13.20 2.14
C ASN A 114 10.82 -13.09 0.78
N ALA A 115 10.62 -11.98 0.06
CA ALA A 115 11.29 -11.73 -1.21
C ALA A 115 12.81 -11.54 -1.06
N MET A 116 13.24 -10.92 0.05
CA MET A 116 14.65 -10.66 0.36
C MET A 116 15.43 -11.89 0.84
N LYS A 117 14.75 -12.98 1.22
CA LYS A 117 15.39 -14.25 1.59
C LYS A 117 15.81 -15.08 0.36
N CYS A 118 15.38 -14.64 -0.81
CA CYS A 118 15.93 -15.06 -2.09
C CYS A 118 17.11 -14.15 -2.46
#